data_AF-A0A383ELX2-F1
#
_entry.id   AF-A0A383ELX2-F1
#
_cell.length_a   1.000
_cell.length_b   1.000
_cell.length_c   1.000
_cell.angle_alpha   90.00
_cell.angle_beta   90.00
_cell.angle_gamma   90.00
#
_symmetry.space_group_name_H-M   'P 1'
#
loop_
_entity.id
_entity.type
_entity.pdbx_description
1 polymer ?
#
loop_
_entity_poly.entity_id
_entity_poly.type
_entity_poly.pdbx_seq_one_letter_code
_entity_poly.pdbx_strand_id
1 'polypeptide(L)' 'TVPRVALVILLPIFIVGFFVVGFDQGHIFSIIYGESSFIDQFLHELTHDMRHATGFPCH' A
#
# COMPACT_ATOMS: atom_id res chain seq x y z
N THR A 1 9.01 -20.50 20.90
CA THR A 1 7.68 -19.86 21.07
C THR A 1 7.62 -18.64 20.16
N VAL A 2 6.46 -18.31 19.59
CA VAL A 2 6.34 -17.10 18.73
C VAL A 2 6.21 -15.86 19.61
N PRO A 3 7.01 -14.79 19.38
CA PRO A 3 6.95 -13.56 20.17
C PRO A 3 5.64 -12.80 19.93
N ARG A 4 4.76 -12.78 20.94
CA ARG A 4 3.42 -12.15 20.84
C ARG A 4 3.50 -10.65 20.57
N VAL A 5 4.47 -9.95 21.16
CA VAL A 5 4.67 -8.51 20.93
C VAL A 5 5.00 -8.23 19.47
N ALA A 6 5.84 -9.05 18.85
CA ALA A 6 6.17 -8.90 17.43
C ALA A 6 4.93 -9.09 16.55
N LEU A 7 4.08 -10.07 16.85
CA LEU A 7 2.83 -10.27 16.12
C LEU A 7 1.90 -9.06 16.22
N VAL A 8 1.73 -8.51 17.43
CA VAL A 8 0.88 -7.32 17.66
C VAL A 8 1.35 -6.12 16.83
N ILE A 9 2.65 -5.99 16.58
CA ILE A 9 3.24 -4.88 15.82
C ILE A 9 3.23 -5.16 14.31
N LEU A 10 3.63 -6.36 13.89
CA LEU A 10 3.81 -6.67 12.48
C LEU A 10 2.49 -6.85 11.73
N LEU A 11 1.44 -7.35 12.42
CA LEU A 11 0.13 -7.57 11.81
C LEU A 11 -0.54 -6.28 11.32
N PRO A 12 -0.63 -5.18 12.10
CA PRO A 12 -1.17 -3.92 11.60
C PRO A 12 -0.28 -3.30 10.51
N ILE A 13 1.06 -3.40 10.62
CA ILE A 13 1.96 -2.93 9.55
C ILE A 13 1.68 -3.66 8.25
N PHE A 14 1.51 -4.98 8.31
CA PHE A 14 1.16 -5.78 7.15
C PHE A 14 -0.20 -5.39 6.56
N ILE A 15 -1.23 -5.27 7.39
CA ILE A 15 -2.59 -4.90 6.92
C ILE A 15 -2.58 -3.52 6.24
N VAL A 16 -1.94 -2.53 6.87
CA VAL A 16 -1.85 -1.17 6.32
C VAL A 16 -1.02 -1.17 5.04
N GLY A 17 0.14 -1.82 5.03
CA GLY A 17 0.98 -1.93 3.83
C GLY A 17 0.28 -2.64 2.67
N PHE A 18 -0.45 -3.72 2.97
CA PHE A 18 -1.25 -4.45 1.98
C PHE A 18 -2.36 -3.58 1.41
N PHE A 19 -3.04 -2.78 2.26
CA PHE A 19 -4.04 -1.83 1.80
C PHE A 19 -3.43 -0.74 0.90
N VAL A 20 -2.33 -0.12 1.33
CA VAL A 20 -1.62 0.92 0.58
C VAL A 20 -1.19 0.41 -0.80
N VAL A 21 -0.55 -0.75 -0.84
CA VAL A 21 0.00 -1.30 -2.09
C VAL A 21 -1.08 -1.89 -2.98
N GLY A 22 -2.18 -2.43 -2.44
CA GLY A 22 -3.21 -3.11 -3.23
C GLY A 22 -4.40 -2.25 -3.62
N PHE A 23 -4.80 -1.29 -2.78
CA PHE A 23 -6.14 -0.67 -2.87
C PHE A 23 -6.13 0.86 -2.74
N ASP A 24 -5.08 1.48 -2.20
CA ASP A 24 -5.04 2.93 -2.07
C ASP A 24 -4.91 3.61 -3.44
N GLN A 25 -5.92 4.41 -3.82
CA GLN A 25 -5.94 5.19 -5.06
C GLN A 25 -5.29 6.57 -4.88
N GLY A 26 -4.24 6.64 -4.06
CA GLY A 26 -3.55 7.89 -3.74
C GLY A 26 -4.16 8.69 -2.60
N HIS A 27 -5.13 8.14 -1.85
CA HIS A 27 -5.75 8.86 -0.73
C HIS A 27 -4.77 9.10 0.41
N ILE A 28 -3.95 8.11 0.77
CA ILE A 28 -3.00 8.28 1.88
C ILE A 28 -1.91 9.28 1.49
N PHE A 29 -1.36 9.16 0.27
CA PHE A 29 -0.30 10.04 -0.19
C PHE A 29 -0.80 11.47 -0.50
N SER A 30 -2.11 11.66 -0.72
CA SER A 30 -2.73 12.98 -0.96
C SER A 30 -2.51 13.98 0.18
N ILE A 31 -2.31 13.49 1.41
CA ILE A 31 -2.03 14.32 2.59
C ILE A 31 -0.77 15.17 2.38
N ILE A 32 0.18 14.66 1.59
CA ILE A 32 1.48 15.30 1.34
C ILE A 32 1.56 15.82 -0.11
N TYR A 33 1.08 15.05 -1.08
CA TYR A 33 1.25 15.30 -2.51
C TYR A 33 0.00 15.92 -3.19
N GLY A 34 -1.05 16.17 -2.41
CA GLY A 34 -2.25 16.87 -2.88
C GLY A 34 -3.01 16.12 -3.98
N GLU A 35 -3.69 16.86 -4.84
CA GLU A 35 -4.51 16.31 -5.93
C GLU A 35 -3.70 15.43 -6.91
N SER A 36 -2.41 15.73 -7.08
CA SER A 36 -1.51 14.96 -7.94
C SER A 36 -1.38 13.50 -7.51
N SER A 37 -1.65 13.14 -6.25
CA SER A 37 -1.59 11.75 -5.79
C SER A 37 -2.64 10.85 -6.45
N PHE A 38 -3.78 11.42 -6.85
CA PHE A 38 -4.87 10.69 -7.49
C PHE A 38 -4.63 10.50 -9.00
N ILE A 39 -3.89 11.43 -9.60
CA ILE A 39 -3.59 11.41 -11.04
C ILE A 39 -2.34 10.58 -11.31
N ASP A 40 -1.24 10.92 -10.64
CA ASP A 40 0.06 10.28 -10.88
C ASP A 40 0.11 8.87 -10.28
N GLN A 41 -0.75 8.60 -9.30
CA GLN A 41 -0.80 7.36 -8.51
C GLN A 41 0.59 6.81 -8.18
N PHE A 42 1.52 7.67 -7.73
CA PHE A 42 2.94 7.34 -7.60
C PHE A 42 3.22 6.02 -6.87
N LEU A 43 2.52 5.72 -5.78
CA LEU A 43 2.69 4.46 -5.04
C LEU A 43 2.18 3.23 -5.82
N HIS A 44 1.11 3.39 -6.62
CA HIS A 44 0.65 2.38 -7.56
C HIS A 44 1.74 2.06 -8.58
N GLU A 45 2.23 3.09 -9.27
CA GLU A 45 3.25 2.94 -10.33
C GLU A 45 4.58 2.41 -9.78
N LEU A 46 5.01 2.90 -8.62
CA LEU A 46 6.22 2.43 -7.95
C LEU A 46 6.15 0.93 -7.61
N THR A 47 4.97 0.41 -7.30
CA THR A 47 4.75 -1.00 -6.94
C THR A 47 4.05 -1.80 -8.03
N HIS A 48 3.88 -1.22 -9.22
CA HIS A 48 3.05 -1.75 -10.30
C HIS A 48 3.47 -3.16 -10.72
N ASP A 49 4.77 -3.39 -10.91
CA ASP A 49 5.29 -4.72 -11.27
C ASP A 49 5.01 -5.76 -10.20
N MET A 50 5.15 -5.40 -8.92
CA MET A 50 4.82 -6.29 -7.81
C MET A 50 3.31 -6.55 -7.74
N ARG A 51 2.47 -5.54 -8.01
CA ARG A 51 1.01 -5.68 -8.07
C ARG A 51 0.60 -6.64 -9.17
N HIS A 52 1.21 -6.55 -10.35
CA HIS A 52 1.02 -7.52 -11.43
C HIS A 52 1.46 -8.93 -11.05
N ALA A 53 2.67 -9.07 -10.48
CA ALA A 53 3.19 -10.37 -10.05
C ALA A 53 2.32 -11.03 -8.96
N THR A 54 1.61 -10.23 -8.16
CA THR A 54 0.73 -10.70 -7.08
C THR A 54 -0.75 -10.74 -7.45
N GLY A 55 -1.10 -10.38 -8.69
CA GLY A 55 -2.47 -10.46 -9.21
C GLY A 55 -3.43 -9.40 -8.67
N PHE A 56 -2.91 -8.27 -8.16
CA PHE A 56 -3.77 -7.14 -7.81
C PHE A 56 -4.34 -6.48 -9.06
N PRO A 57 -5.60 -5.99 -9.00
CA PRO A 57 -6.19 -5.23 -10.09
C PRO A 57 -5.44 -3.91 -10.31
N CYS A 58 -5.34 -3.50 -11.57
CA CYS A 58 -4.77 -2.22 -12.00
C CYS A 58 -5.72 -1.47 -12.93
N HIS A 59 -5.36 -0.23 -13.27
CA HIS A 59 -6.10 0.69 -14.14
C HIS A 59 -6.38 0.12 -15.54
#